data_AF-A0A2T7BN67-F1
#
_entry.id   AF-A0A2T7BN67-F1
#
_cell.length_a   1.000
_cell.length_b   1.000
_cell.length_c   1.000
_cell.angle_alpha   90.00
_cell.angle_beta   90.00
_cell.angle_gamma   90.00
#
_symmetry.space_group_name_H-M   'P 1'
#
loop_
_entity.id
_entity.type
_entity.pdbx_description
1 polymer ?
#
loop_
_entity_poly.entity_id
_entity_poly.type
_entity_poly.pdbx_seq_one_letter_code
_entity_poly.pdbx_strand_id
1 'polypeptide(L)'
;MNDTRQQIILLADELIRTRGFNAFSYADIAQQLQIRNAAVHYHFPTKPDLGIAVLAHEMELMHAAWEKWAKLPEDQQLQKFTQTFGIKSKRGQICLMGSLTPDYITFTPAMQEKVQEMATAITTWLTALLKSGREKKLLHFTGEPYDRALVTITSLQSSLLLARVIGPQAFGAISGQLLQDLRP
;
A
#
# COMPACT_ATOMS: atom_id res chain seq x y z
N MET A 1 6.26 22.14 16.24
CA MET A 1 7.35 21.13 16.30
C MET A 1 6.98 19.77 15.71
N ASN A 2 5.76 19.58 15.17
CA ASN A 2 5.29 18.28 14.63
C ASN A 2 5.52 18.10 13.11
N ASP A 3 6.06 19.13 12.44
CA ASP A 3 6.19 19.16 10.98
C ASP A 3 7.37 18.31 10.49
N THR A 4 8.55 18.45 11.11
CA THR A 4 9.75 17.70 10.70
C THR A 4 9.60 16.20 10.86
N ARG A 5 9.03 15.73 11.98
CA ARG A 5 8.76 14.29 12.17
C ARG A 5 7.83 13.74 11.09
N GLN A 6 6.77 14.48 10.77
CA GLN A 6 5.82 14.08 9.74
C GLN A 6 6.45 14.10 8.34
N GLN A 7 7.26 15.12 8.03
CA GLN A 7 8.00 15.20 6.77
C GLN A 7 8.98 14.03 6.60
N ILE A 8 9.66 13.62 7.67
CA ILE A 8 10.51 12.43 7.66
C ILE A 8 9.70 11.17 7.32
N ILE A 9 8.52 10.99 7.93
CA ILE A 9 7.62 9.86 7.64
C ILE A 9 7.19 9.86 6.17
N LEU A 10 6.70 11.00 5.67
CA LEU A 10 6.23 11.11 4.29
C LEU A 10 7.33 10.84 3.27
N LEU A 11 8.53 11.34 3.54
CA LEU A 11 9.68 11.12 2.66
C LEU A 11 10.20 9.68 2.72
N ALA A 12 10.21 9.08 3.90
CA ALA A 12 10.54 7.67 4.05
C ALA A 12 9.55 6.77 3.30
N ASP A 13 8.24 7.07 3.38
CA ASP A 13 7.21 6.36 2.59
C ASP A 13 7.50 6.43 1.08
N GLU A 14 7.83 7.62 0.56
CA GLU A 14 8.20 7.80 -0.84
C GLU A 14 9.45 7.00 -1.22
N LEU A 15 10.51 7.05 -0.41
CA LEU A 15 11.75 6.32 -0.63
C LEU A 15 11.53 4.79 -0.58
N ILE A 16 10.75 4.30 0.38
CA ILE A 16 10.37 2.88 0.49
C ILE A 16 9.64 2.45 -0.79
N ARG A 17 8.66 3.22 -1.23
CA ARG A 17 7.87 2.88 -2.42
C ARG A 17 8.66 2.99 -3.70
N THR A 18 9.70 3.81 -3.80
CA THR A 18 10.45 4.02 -5.04
C THR A 18 11.70 3.16 -5.13
N ARG A 19 12.40 2.95 -4.01
CA ARG A 19 13.71 2.27 -3.96
C ARG A 19 13.69 0.95 -3.18
N GLY A 20 12.77 0.78 -2.23
CA GLY A 20 12.76 -0.33 -1.27
C GLY A 20 13.28 0.09 0.11
N PHE A 21 12.90 -0.65 1.16
CA PHE A 21 13.22 -0.27 2.53
C PHE A 21 14.71 -0.37 2.78
N ASN A 22 15.36 -1.46 2.41
CA ASN A 22 16.80 -1.64 2.65
C ASN A 22 17.66 -0.67 1.83
N ALA A 23 17.15 -0.14 0.72
CA ALA A 23 17.91 0.68 -0.23
C ALA A 23 18.06 2.17 0.14
N PHE A 24 17.30 2.71 1.10
CA PHE A 24 17.44 4.12 1.52
C PHE A 24 18.20 4.26 2.85
N SER A 25 18.71 5.45 3.14
CA SER A 25 19.40 5.79 4.39
C SER A 25 18.84 7.05 5.02
N TYR A 26 19.16 7.30 6.29
CA TYR A 26 18.84 8.60 6.91
C TYR A 26 19.56 9.77 6.25
N ALA A 27 20.68 9.51 5.56
CA ALA A 27 21.35 10.54 4.78
C ALA A 27 20.50 11.00 3.58
N ASP A 28 19.82 10.07 2.90
CA ASP A 28 18.88 10.42 1.81
C ASP A 28 17.78 11.37 2.30
N ILE A 29 17.19 11.05 3.47
CA ILE A 29 16.14 11.87 4.10
C ILE A 29 16.70 13.24 4.51
N ALA A 30 17.83 13.25 5.20
CA ALA A 30 18.46 14.46 5.71
C ALA A 30 18.83 15.42 4.56
N GLN A 31 19.37 14.87 3.46
CA GLN A 31 19.72 15.63 2.27
C GLN A 31 18.49 16.27 1.63
N GLN A 32 17.42 15.50 1.43
CA GLN A 32 16.20 16.00 0.77
C GLN A 32 15.44 17.02 1.63
N LEU A 33 15.42 16.86 2.96
CA LEU A 33 14.80 17.84 3.88
C LEU A 33 15.74 18.99 4.26
N GLN A 34 16.99 18.98 3.80
CA GLN A 34 18.02 19.96 4.16
C GLN A 34 18.22 20.11 5.69
N ILE A 35 18.14 18.98 6.40
CA ILE A 35 18.36 18.89 7.85
C ILE A 35 19.63 18.10 8.15
N ARG A 36 20.11 18.19 9.39
CA ARG A 36 21.23 17.36 9.85
C ARG A 36 20.76 15.92 10.00
N ASN A 37 21.60 14.95 9.64
CA ASN A 37 21.32 13.52 9.83
C ASN A 37 20.96 13.19 11.30
N ALA A 38 21.64 13.83 12.26
CA ALA A 38 21.32 13.71 13.70
C ALA A 38 19.87 14.09 14.05
N ALA A 39 19.23 14.99 13.30
CA ALA A 39 17.83 15.35 13.51
C ALA A 39 16.88 14.20 13.12
N VAL A 40 17.24 13.39 12.10
CA VAL A 40 16.47 12.19 11.74
C VAL A 40 16.57 11.15 12.86
N HIS A 41 17.79 10.90 13.38
CA HIS A 41 18.00 10.01 14.52
C HIS A 41 17.29 10.47 15.80
N TYR A 42 17.20 11.78 16.05
CA TYR A 42 16.45 12.32 17.18
C TYR A 42 14.96 11.92 17.13
N HIS A 43 14.36 11.92 15.95
CA HIS A 43 12.96 11.52 15.77
C HIS A 43 12.75 10.01 15.70
N PHE A 44 13.70 9.30 15.10
CA PHE A 44 13.63 7.86 14.85
C PHE A 44 14.99 7.22 15.17
N PRO A 45 15.19 6.71 16.39
CA PRO A 45 16.48 6.16 16.81
C PRO A 45 17.00 5.09 15.86
N THR A 46 16.12 4.22 15.37
CA THR A 46 16.44 3.17 14.40
C THR A 46 15.55 3.25 13.15
N LYS A 47 16.09 2.78 12.02
CA LYS A 47 15.36 2.74 10.75
C LYS A 47 14.09 1.86 10.81
N PRO A 48 14.06 0.72 11.53
CA PRO A 48 12.80 0.03 11.82
C PRO A 48 11.75 0.89 12.54
N ASP A 49 12.13 1.75 13.49
CA ASP A 49 11.17 2.66 14.16
C ASP A 49 10.51 3.61 13.16
N LEU A 50 11.29 4.12 12.19
CA LEU A 50 10.76 4.91 11.10
C LEU A 50 9.83 4.09 10.18
N GLY A 51 10.22 2.85 9.84
CA GLY A 51 9.37 1.94 9.06
C GLY A 51 8.02 1.65 9.72
N ILE A 52 8.02 1.40 11.03
CA ILE A 52 6.79 1.19 11.82
C ILE A 52 5.93 2.45 11.81
N ALA A 53 6.53 3.64 11.93
CA ALA A 53 5.81 4.90 11.88
C ALA A 53 5.19 5.17 10.49
N VAL A 54 5.89 4.81 9.41
CA VAL A 54 5.36 4.86 8.03
C VAL A 54 4.17 3.92 7.86
N LEU A 55 4.29 2.67 8.32
CA LEU A 55 3.18 1.71 8.27
C LEU A 55 1.98 2.18 9.08
N ALA A 56 2.19 2.67 10.31
CA ALA A 56 1.12 3.21 11.15
C ALA A 56 0.40 4.38 10.47
N HIS A 57 1.15 5.31 9.88
CA HIS A 57 0.57 6.44 9.17
C HIS A 57 -0.25 6.00 7.94
N GLU A 58 0.26 5.07 7.12
CA GLU A 58 -0.50 4.56 5.97
C GLU A 58 -1.75 3.79 6.41
N MET A 59 -1.70 3.05 7.52
CA MET A 59 -2.87 2.35 8.07
C MET A 59 -3.95 3.33 8.53
N GLU A 60 -3.58 4.45 9.17
CA GLU A 60 -4.53 5.51 9.53
C GLU A 60 -5.23 6.10 8.30
N LEU A 61 -4.47 6.41 7.24
CA LEU A 61 -5.02 6.92 5.98
C LEU A 61 -5.94 5.90 5.30
N MET A 62 -5.55 4.62 5.33
CA MET A 62 -6.31 3.51 4.76
C MET A 62 -7.64 3.32 5.49
N HIS A 63 -7.64 3.27 6.83
CA HIS A 63 -8.86 3.15 7.62
C HIS A 63 -9.79 4.35 7.40
N ALA A 64 -9.27 5.57 7.42
CA ALA A 64 -10.06 6.77 7.14
C ALA A 64 -10.66 6.77 5.71
N ALA A 65 -9.96 6.19 4.74
CA ALA A 65 -10.48 6.01 3.39
C ALA A 65 -11.62 4.97 3.36
N TRP A 66 -11.43 3.82 4.01
CA TRP A 66 -12.45 2.78 4.11
C TRP A 66 -13.72 3.24 4.79
N GLU A 67 -13.62 4.01 5.88
CA GLU A 67 -14.77 4.62 6.55
C GLU A 67 -15.56 5.54 5.61
N LYS A 68 -14.87 6.33 4.79
CA LYS A 68 -15.51 7.19 3.78
C LYS A 68 -16.19 6.35 2.69
N TRP A 69 -15.58 5.24 2.29
CA TRP A 69 -16.11 4.38 1.24
C TRP A 69 -17.22 3.45 1.72
N ALA A 70 -17.36 3.20 3.02
CA ALA A 70 -18.33 2.27 3.59
C ALA A 70 -19.79 2.58 3.22
N LYS A 71 -20.08 3.82 2.79
CA LYS A 71 -21.41 4.26 2.33
C LYS A 71 -21.66 4.03 0.84
N LEU A 72 -20.64 3.61 0.09
CA LEU A 72 -20.73 3.36 -1.34
C LEU A 72 -21.13 1.89 -1.61
N PRO A 73 -21.76 1.61 -2.75
CA PRO A 73 -21.90 0.25 -3.27
C PRO A 73 -20.55 -0.46 -3.39
N GLU A 74 -20.53 -1.78 -3.19
CA GLU A 74 -19.30 -2.57 -3.10
C GLU A 74 -18.43 -2.52 -4.38
N ASP A 75 -19.07 -2.46 -5.55
CA ASP A 75 -18.37 -2.27 -6.82
C ASP A 75 -17.67 -0.90 -6.89
N GLN A 76 -18.28 0.15 -6.32
CA GLN A 76 -17.65 1.47 -6.23
C GLN A 76 -16.54 1.53 -5.18
N GLN A 77 -16.69 0.81 -4.06
CA GLN A 77 -15.60 0.68 -3.07
C GLN A 77 -14.38 -0.01 -3.69
N LEU A 78 -14.59 -1.07 -4.46
CA LEU A 78 -13.53 -1.77 -5.18
C LEU A 78 -12.86 -0.88 -6.24
N GLN A 79 -13.65 -0.06 -6.96
CA GLN A 79 -13.11 0.95 -7.86
C GLN A 79 -12.25 1.98 -7.13
N LYS A 80 -12.71 2.49 -5.98
CA LYS A 80 -11.94 3.43 -5.14
C LYS A 80 -10.63 2.81 -4.65
N PHE A 81 -10.68 1.56 -4.20
CA PHE A 81 -9.50 0.81 -3.81
C PHE A 81 -8.51 0.71 -4.97
N THR A 82 -8.96 0.30 -6.15
CA THR A 82 -8.13 0.20 -7.37
C THR A 82 -7.54 1.55 -7.80
N GLN A 83 -8.31 2.64 -7.66
CA GLN A 83 -7.84 4.00 -7.96
C GLN A 83 -6.65 4.42 -7.10
N THR A 84 -6.54 3.94 -5.85
CA THR A 84 -5.36 4.24 -5.01
C THR A 84 -4.07 3.70 -5.61
N PHE A 85 -4.10 2.54 -6.24
CA PHE A 85 -2.97 1.97 -6.98
C PHE A 85 -2.67 2.78 -8.23
N GLY A 86 -3.71 3.25 -8.95
CA GLY A 86 -3.55 4.13 -10.11
C GLY A 86 -2.86 5.45 -9.79
N ILE A 87 -3.14 6.04 -8.62
CA ILE A 87 -2.43 7.23 -8.14
C ILE A 87 -0.94 6.93 -7.91
N LYS A 88 -0.62 5.78 -7.29
CA LYS A 88 0.77 5.34 -7.06
C LYS A 88 1.49 5.10 -8.40
N SER A 89 0.84 4.44 -9.37
CA SER A 89 1.39 4.24 -10.72
C SER A 89 1.78 5.56 -11.40
N LYS A 90 0.92 6.59 -11.33
CA LYS A 90 1.20 7.91 -11.93
C LYS A 90 2.40 8.63 -11.28
N ARG A 91 2.73 8.27 -10.04
CA ARG A 91 3.89 8.79 -9.30
C ARG A 91 5.14 7.92 -9.41
N GLY A 92 5.12 6.86 -10.22
CA GLY A 92 6.23 5.89 -10.30
C GLY A 92 6.40 5.04 -9.02
N GLN A 93 5.42 5.07 -8.12
CA GLN A 93 5.44 4.38 -6.83
C GLN A 93 4.78 3.00 -6.95
N ILE A 94 5.20 2.08 -6.08
CA ILE A 94 4.49 0.80 -5.87
C ILE A 94 3.70 0.83 -4.55
N CYS A 95 2.93 -0.23 -4.31
CA CYS A 95 2.23 -0.47 -3.05
C CYS A 95 3.22 -0.56 -1.87
N LEU A 96 2.88 -0.02 -0.69
CA LEU A 96 3.76 -0.03 0.50
C LEU A 96 4.00 -1.46 0.98
N MET A 97 2.90 -2.19 1.19
CA MET A 97 2.95 -3.61 1.51
C MET A 97 3.81 -4.36 0.49
N GLY A 98 3.62 -4.07 -0.81
CA GLY A 98 4.38 -4.70 -1.89
C GLY A 98 5.87 -4.34 -1.91
N SER A 99 6.24 -3.10 -1.55
CA SER A 99 7.65 -2.68 -1.47
C SER A 99 8.40 -3.27 -0.28
N LEU A 100 7.68 -3.70 0.76
CA LEU A 100 8.27 -4.25 1.98
C LEU A 100 8.45 -5.77 1.92
N THR A 101 7.77 -6.47 1.01
CA THR A 101 7.86 -7.94 0.92
C THR A 101 9.26 -8.47 0.59
N PRO A 102 10.08 -7.85 -0.29
CA PRO A 102 11.42 -8.38 -0.58
C PRO A 102 12.35 -8.30 0.62
N ASP A 103 12.14 -7.30 1.49
CA ASP A 103 12.96 -7.03 2.67
C ASP A 103 12.43 -7.73 3.93
N TYR A 104 11.23 -8.33 3.88
CA TYR A 104 10.47 -8.81 5.04
C TYR A 104 11.25 -9.75 5.97
N ILE A 105 12.04 -10.67 5.40
CA ILE A 105 12.83 -11.65 6.17
C ILE A 105 13.99 -10.98 6.93
N THR A 106 14.42 -9.78 6.51
CA THR A 106 15.50 -9.02 7.16
C THR A 106 15.02 -8.12 8.29
N PHE A 107 13.70 -7.95 8.45
CA PHE A 107 13.12 -7.06 9.44
C PHE A 107 13.21 -7.61 10.86
N THR A 108 13.18 -6.69 11.83
CA THR A 108 12.98 -7.04 13.24
C THR A 108 11.59 -7.64 13.45
N PRO A 109 11.38 -8.44 14.52
CA PRO A 109 10.05 -9.02 14.80
C PRO A 109 8.93 -7.97 14.87
N ALA A 110 9.17 -6.83 15.50
CA ALA A 110 8.17 -5.75 15.59
C ALA A 110 7.79 -5.15 14.21
N MET A 111 8.75 -5.01 13.29
CA MET A 111 8.47 -4.54 11.94
C MET A 111 7.76 -5.62 11.11
N GLN A 112 8.10 -6.89 11.28
CA GLN A 112 7.40 -8.01 10.65
C GLN A 112 5.93 -8.07 11.09
N GLU A 113 5.68 -7.96 12.39
CA GLU A 113 4.32 -7.88 12.96
C GLU A 113 3.54 -6.72 12.35
N LYS A 114 4.16 -5.53 12.23
CA LYS A 114 3.47 -4.37 11.65
C LYS A 114 3.11 -4.54 10.17
N VAL A 115 3.96 -5.22 9.39
CA VAL A 115 3.63 -5.57 8.00
C VAL A 115 2.52 -6.63 7.94
N GLN A 116 2.52 -7.61 8.85
CA GLN A 116 1.45 -8.61 8.96
C GLN A 116 0.10 -7.98 9.33
N GLU A 117 0.08 -7.03 10.26
CA GLU A 117 -1.12 -6.26 10.60
C GLU A 117 -1.71 -5.57 9.37
N MET A 118 -0.87 -4.87 8.60
CA MET A 118 -1.30 -4.19 7.37
C MET A 118 -1.85 -5.18 6.34
N ALA A 119 -1.14 -6.28 6.11
CA ALA A 119 -1.56 -7.32 5.17
C ALA A 119 -2.90 -7.94 5.58
N THR A 120 -3.05 -8.27 6.86
CA THR A 120 -4.27 -8.85 7.43
C THR A 120 -5.45 -7.88 7.34
N ALA A 121 -5.24 -6.59 7.63
CA ALA A 121 -6.29 -5.58 7.49
C ALA A 121 -6.79 -5.47 6.04
N ILE A 122 -5.88 -5.41 5.07
CA ILE A 122 -6.21 -5.30 3.64
C ILE A 122 -6.98 -6.54 3.17
N THR A 123 -6.47 -7.74 3.48
CA THR A 123 -7.11 -8.98 3.03
C THR A 123 -8.47 -9.20 3.69
N THR A 124 -8.60 -8.89 4.99
CA THR A 124 -9.87 -8.97 5.71
C THR A 124 -10.91 -8.02 5.14
N TRP A 125 -10.54 -6.75 4.92
CA TRP A 125 -11.45 -5.76 4.35
C TRP A 125 -11.89 -6.13 2.93
N LEU A 126 -10.94 -6.53 2.08
CA LEU A 126 -11.24 -6.90 0.70
C LEU A 126 -12.07 -8.19 0.59
N THR A 127 -11.85 -9.15 1.49
CA THR A 127 -12.67 -10.37 1.59
C THR A 127 -14.12 -10.03 1.94
N ALA A 128 -14.33 -9.18 2.95
CA ALA A 128 -15.66 -8.74 3.35
C ALA A 128 -16.37 -7.96 2.22
N LEU A 129 -15.64 -7.08 1.54
CA LEU A 129 -16.12 -6.33 0.39
C LEU A 129 -16.61 -7.24 -0.73
N LEU A 130 -15.78 -8.20 -1.14
CA LEU A 130 -16.09 -9.14 -2.23
C LEU A 130 -17.27 -10.05 -1.87
N LYS A 131 -17.32 -10.53 -0.62
CA LYS A 131 -18.46 -11.32 -0.12
C LYS A 131 -19.76 -10.53 -0.22
N SER A 132 -19.80 -9.33 0.33
CA SER A 132 -21.02 -8.51 0.33
C SER A 132 -21.43 -8.10 -1.08
N GLY A 133 -20.48 -7.75 -1.94
CA GLY A 133 -20.75 -7.41 -3.34
C GLY A 133 -21.33 -8.58 -4.13
N ARG A 134 -20.88 -9.82 -3.86
CA ARG A 134 -21.48 -11.03 -4.43
C ARG A 134 -22.91 -11.25 -3.95
N GLU A 135 -23.16 -11.15 -2.64
CA GLU A 135 -24.49 -11.33 -2.05
C GLU A 135 -25.50 -10.32 -2.61
N LYS A 136 -25.05 -9.09 -2.88
CA LYS A 136 -25.84 -8.00 -3.48
C LYS A 136 -25.88 -8.03 -5.01
N LYS A 137 -25.25 -9.02 -5.65
CA LYS A 137 -25.15 -9.16 -7.12
C LYS A 137 -24.51 -7.95 -7.82
N LEU A 138 -23.66 -7.21 -7.10
CA LEU A 138 -22.87 -6.10 -7.62
C LEU A 138 -21.52 -6.57 -8.17
N LEU A 139 -21.05 -7.72 -7.71
CA LEU A 139 -19.80 -8.36 -8.14
C LEU A 139 -20.02 -9.84 -8.43
N HIS A 140 -19.35 -10.38 -9.44
CA HIS A 140 -19.37 -11.79 -9.78
C HIS A 140 -17.95 -12.36 -9.81
N PHE A 141 -17.76 -13.57 -9.28
CA PHE A 141 -16.49 -14.29 -9.35
C PHE A 141 -16.67 -15.75 -8.93
N THR A 142 -15.75 -16.61 -9.35
CA THR A 142 -15.64 -18.00 -8.88
C THR A 142 -14.76 -18.12 -7.64
N GLY A 143 -14.99 -19.16 -6.84
CA GLY A 143 -14.20 -19.50 -5.64
C GLY A 143 -14.64 -18.77 -4.36
N GLU A 144 -13.84 -18.89 -3.30
CA GLU A 144 -14.12 -18.23 -2.03
C GLU A 144 -13.78 -16.72 -2.08
N PRO A 145 -14.51 -15.85 -1.34
CA PRO A 145 -14.20 -14.43 -1.26
C PRO A 145 -12.76 -14.13 -0.84
N TYR A 146 -12.20 -14.95 0.06
CA TYR A 146 -10.83 -14.80 0.53
C TYR A 146 -9.81 -15.06 -0.59
N ASP A 147 -9.95 -16.16 -1.32
CA ASP A 147 -9.06 -16.50 -2.44
C ASP A 147 -9.13 -15.41 -3.53
N ARG A 148 -10.34 -14.90 -3.80
CA ARG A 148 -10.52 -13.80 -4.73
C ARG A 148 -9.86 -12.51 -4.23
N ALA A 149 -9.90 -12.23 -2.93
CA ALA A 149 -9.20 -11.10 -2.34
C ALA A 149 -7.69 -11.19 -2.58
N LEU A 150 -7.10 -12.39 -2.39
CA LEU A 150 -5.68 -12.64 -2.65
C LEU A 150 -5.30 -12.42 -4.12
N VAL A 151 -6.11 -12.93 -5.06
CA VAL A 151 -5.89 -12.71 -6.50
C VAL A 151 -5.96 -11.22 -6.85
N THR A 152 -6.95 -10.52 -6.28
CA THR A 152 -7.19 -9.10 -6.55
C THR A 152 -6.02 -8.25 -6.05
N ILE A 153 -5.61 -8.40 -4.79
CA ILE A 153 -4.51 -7.62 -4.23
C ILE A 153 -3.18 -7.93 -4.92
N THR A 154 -2.90 -9.21 -5.21
CA THR A 154 -1.67 -9.62 -5.89
C THR A 154 -1.59 -9.05 -7.30
N SER A 155 -2.71 -9.05 -8.03
CA SER A 155 -2.78 -8.49 -9.39
C SER A 155 -2.53 -6.98 -9.39
N LEU A 156 -3.13 -6.24 -8.44
CA LEU A 156 -2.91 -4.80 -8.29
C LEU A 156 -1.47 -4.47 -7.88
N GLN A 157 -0.87 -5.24 -6.97
CA GLN A 157 0.53 -5.03 -6.58
C GLN A 157 1.51 -5.32 -7.72
N SER A 158 1.34 -6.47 -8.38
CA SER A 158 2.23 -6.93 -9.44
C SER A 158 2.11 -6.09 -10.70
N SER A 159 0.92 -5.57 -11.00
CA SER A 159 0.75 -4.64 -12.12
C SER A 159 1.54 -3.34 -11.96
N LEU A 160 1.72 -2.85 -10.72
CA LEU A 160 2.60 -1.70 -10.47
C LEU A 160 4.08 -2.04 -10.67
N LEU A 161 4.51 -3.25 -10.28
CA LEU A 161 5.87 -3.72 -10.55
C LEU A 161 6.12 -3.87 -12.05
N LEU A 162 5.19 -4.51 -12.75
CA LEU A 162 5.29 -4.71 -14.19
C LEU A 162 5.27 -3.38 -14.95
N ALA A 163 4.44 -2.42 -14.52
CA ALA A 163 4.38 -1.09 -15.10
C ALA A 163 5.70 -0.32 -15.03
N ARG A 164 6.58 -0.63 -14.05
CA ARG A 164 7.94 -0.06 -14.00
C ARG A 164 8.84 -0.55 -15.11
N VAL A 165 8.63 -1.79 -15.57
CA VAL A 165 9.52 -2.47 -16.52
C VAL A 165 9.03 -2.25 -17.95
N ILE A 166 7.73 -2.41 -18.20
CA ILE A 166 7.17 -2.40 -19.55
C ILE A 166 6.31 -1.17 -19.87
N GLY A 167 6.20 -0.25 -18.91
CA GLY A 167 5.54 1.05 -19.08
C GLY A 167 4.21 1.19 -18.32
N PRO A 168 3.79 2.45 -18.02
CA PRO A 168 2.66 2.76 -17.15
C PRO A 168 1.31 2.22 -17.64
N GLN A 169 1.17 1.96 -18.95
CA GLN A 169 -0.03 1.38 -19.55
C GLN A 169 -0.35 -0.03 -19.02
N ALA A 170 0.65 -0.79 -18.56
CA ALA A 170 0.45 -2.14 -18.05
C ALA A 170 -0.47 -2.15 -16.81
N PHE A 171 -0.35 -1.15 -15.92
CA PHE A 171 -1.25 -1.03 -14.78
C PHE A 171 -2.70 -0.84 -15.24
N GLY A 172 -2.94 0.08 -16.18
CA GLY A 172 -4.27 0.35 -16.72
C GLY A 172 -4.91 -0.88 -17.37
N ALA A 173 -4.15 -1.62 -18.17
CA ALA A 173 -4.61 -2.85 -18.82
C ALA A 173 -5.00 -3.93 -17.79
N ILE A 174 -4.11 -4.23 -16.83
CA ILE A 174 -4.35 -5.30 -15.85
C ILE A 174 -5.47 -4.93 -14.87
N SER A 175 -5.43 -3.70 -14.32
CA SER A 175 -6.48 -3.24 -13.39
C SER A 175 -7.84 -3.11 -14.08
N GLY A 176 -7.86 -2.71 -15.35
CA GLY A 176 -9.07 -2.69 -16.17
C GLY A 176 -9.67 -4.07 -16.38
N GLN A 177 -8.86 -5.06 -16.79
CA GLN A 177 -9.31 -6.44 -16.97
C GLN A 177 -9.81 -7.04 -15.65
N LEU A 178 -9.05 -6.86 -14.55
CA LEU A 178 -9.43 -7.33 -13.22
C LEU A 178 -10.82 -6.81 -12.80
N LEU A 179 -11.11 -5.52 -13.04
CA LEU A 179 -12.41 -4.95 -12.72
C LEU A 179 -13.52 -5.44 -13.65
N GLN A 180 -13.21 -5.72 -14.92
CA GLN A 180 -14.19 -6.30 -15.85
C GLN A 180 -14.56 -7.73 -15.47
N ASP A 181 -13.59 -8.55 -15.08
CA ASP A 181 -13.79 -9.94 -14.66
C ASP A 181 -14.66 -10.07 -13.40
N LEU A 182 -14.80 -8.98 -12.65
CA LEU A 182 -15.57 -8.91 -11.41
C LEU A 182 -16.98 -8.31 -11.58
N ARG A 183 -17.32 -7.84 -12.79
CA ARG A 183 -18.68 -7.33 -13.06
C ARG A 183 -19.69 -8.48 -13.19
N PRO A 184 -20.96 -8.23 -12.85
CA PRO A 184 -22.04 -9.21 -13.04
C PRO A 184 -22.22 -9.64 -14.50
#